data_AF-A0A7C6K2G8-F1
#
_entry.id   AF-A0A7C6K2G8-F1
#
_cell.length_a   1.000
_cell.length_b   1.000
_cell.length_c   1.000
_cell.angle_alpha   90.00
_cell.angle_beta   90.00
_cell.angle_gamma   90.00
#
_symmetry.space_group_name_H-M   'P 1'
#
loop_
_entity.id
_entity.type
_entity.pdbx_description
1 polymer ?
#
loop_
_entity_poly.entity_id
_entity_poly.type
_entity_poly.pdbx_seq_one_letter_code
_entity_poly.pdbx_strand_id
1 'polypeptide(L)'
;MPLGMTKATHISEHKGHKELTKNQKILEYLNPKYVYFPAQRPDLEYEVLVKVGDEVKIGDVLTISKAYFPVITHSSVSGKVTAVDMSYYWKVCF
;
A
#
# COMPACT_ATOMS: atom_id res chain seq x y z
N MET A 1 3.78 -24.03 36.99
CA MET A 1 4.00 -24.71 35.69
C MET A 1 4.73 -23.73 34.78
N PRO A 2 6.05 -23.85 34.56
CA PRO A 2 6.74 -22.95 33.65
C PRO A 2 6.59 -23.44 32.20
N LEU A 3 6.21 -22.50 31.33
CA LEU A 3 6.03 -22.66 29.88
C LEU A 3 7.39 -22.95 29.22
N GLY A 4 7.47 -24.05 28.47
CA GLY A 4 8.67 -24.46 27.75
C GLY A 4 9.00 -23.50 26.60
N MET A 5 10.24 -22.99 26.59
CA MET A 5 10.82 -22.34 25.43
C MET A 5 10.89 -23.35 24.28
N THR A 6 10.08 -23.15 23.24
CA THR A 6 10.24 -23.87 21.98
C THR A 6 11.58 -23.46 21.38
N LYS A 7 12.53 -24.41 21.30
CA LYS A 7 13.74 -24.23 20.49
C LYS A 7 13.27 -23.93 19.07
N ALA A 8 13.42 -22.69 18.62
CA ALA A 8 13.37 -22.39 17.20
C ALA A 8 14.38 -23.31 16.52
N THR A 9 13.88 -24.21 15.68
CA THR A 9 14.65 -25.31 15.09
C THR A 9 15.64 -24.75 14.07
N HIS A 10 16.73 -24.12 14.52
CA HIS A 10 17.88 -23.83 13.68
C HIS A 10 18.68 -25.13 13.53
N ILE A 11 18.27 -25.97 12.58
CA ILE A 11 18.95 -27.22 12.22
C ILE A 11 20.22 -26.83 11.48
N SER A 12 21.34 -26.73 12.20
CA SER A 12 22.66 -26.40 11.65
C SER A 12 23.22 -27.49 10.73
N GLU A 13 22.60 -28.68 10.67
CA GLU A 13 23.13 -29.87 9.99
C GLU A 13 22.70 -30.05 8.53
N HIS A 14 21.80 -29.21 7.99
CA HIS A 14 21.44 -29.28 6.56
C HIS A 14 22.45 -28.52 5.68
N LYS A 15 23.36 -29.26 5.05
CA LYS A 15 24.22 -28.77 3.94
C LYS A 15 23.33 -28.19 2.82
N GLY A 16 23.56 -26.93 2.45
CA GLY A 16 22.88 -26.23 1.34
C GLY A 16 21.95 -25.08 1.76
N HIS A 17 21.57 -24.96 3.03
CA HIS A 17 20.53 -24.01 3.47
C HIS A 17 20.86 -22.52 3.20
N LYS A 18 22.15 -22.14 3.33
CA LYS A 18 22.62 -20.78 3.01
C LYS A 18 23.01 -20.61 1.54
N GLU A 19 23.32 -21.69 0.83
CA GLU A 19 23.81 -21.60 -0.55
C GLU A 19 22.68 -21.42 -1.56
N LEU A 20 21.51 -22.00 -1.27
CA LEU A 20 20.30 -21.89 -2.09
C LEU A 20 19.69 -20.48 -2.12
N THR A 21 20.01 -19.64 -1.13
CA THR A 21 19.48 -18.27 -0.99
C THR A 21 20.49 -17.18 -1.36
N LYS A 22 21.76 -17.51 -1.67
CA LYS A 22 22.81 -16.54 -2.05
C LYS A 22 22.44 -15.71 -3.28
N ASN A 23 21.72 -16.29 -4.24
CA ASN A 23 21.30 -15.64 -5.49
C ASN A 23 19.86 -15.12 -5.44
N GLN A 24 19.17 -15.30 -4.32
CA GLN A 24 17.80 -14.83 -4.17
C GLN A 24 17.84 -13.38 -3.69
N LYS A 25 17.42 -12.44 -4.55
CA LYS A 25 17.26 -11.05 -4.13
C LYS A 25 16.31 -11.01 -2.93
N ILE A 26 16.77 -10.42 -1.83
CA ILE A 26 16.04 -10.38 -0.56
C ILE A 26 14.71 -9.61 -0.73
N LEU A 27 14.74 -8.50 -1.49
CA LEU A 27 13.60 -7.66 -1.81
C LEU A 27 13.85 -6.99 -3.17
N GLU A 28 12.88 -7.06 -4.07
CA GLU A 28 12.89 -6.23 -5.28
C GLU A 28 12.23 -4.88 -4.99
N TYR A 29 13.02 -3.82 -5.09
CA TYR A 29 12.51 -2.46 -4.99
C TYR A 29 11.99 -2.01 -6.36
N LEU A 30 10.66 -1.90 -6.48
CA LEU A 30 9.99 -1.60 -7.75
C LEU A 30 10.03 -0.11 -8.14
N ASN A 31 10.41 0.79 -7.21
CA ASN A 31 10.42 2.26 -7.38
C ASN A 31 9.27 2.80 -8.25
N PRO A 32 8.00 2.61 -7.85
CA PRO A 32 6.87 3.00 -8.68
C PRO A 32 6.82 4.52 -8.86
N LYS A 33 6.76 4.98 -10.12
CA LYS A 33 6.59 6.42 -10.45
C LYS A 33 5.17 6.93 -10.22
N TYR A 34 4.19 6.02 -10.22
CA TYR A 34 2.78 6.32 -10.05
C TYR A 34 2.16 5.33 -9.09
N VAL A 35 1.30 5.82 -8.20
CA VAL A 35 0.46 5.01 -7.32
C VAL A 35 -1.00 5.32 -7.62
N TYR A 36 -1.79 4.24 -7.59
CA TYR A 36 -3.20 4.30 -7.89
C TYR A 36 -4.00 4.00 -6.63
N PHE A 37 -4.97 4.86 -6.34
CA PHE A 37 -5.93 4.65 -5.27
C PHE A 37 -7.24 4.17 -5.92
N PRO A 38 -7.70 2.94 -5.65
CA PRO A 38 -8.99 2.47 -6.13
C PRO A 38 -10.13 2.87 -5.18
N ALA A 39 -11.36 2.92 -5.70
CA ALA A 39 -12.54 2.95 -4.85
C ALA A 39 -12.64 1.64 -4.04
N GLN A 40 -12.81 1.74 -2.73
CA GLN A 40 -12.92 0.54 -1.86
C GLN A 40 -14.22 -0.23 -2.08
N ARG A 41 -15.30 0.49 -2.43
CA ARG A 41 -16.64 -0.06 -2.63
C ARG A 41 -17.25 0.51 -3.91
N PRO A 42 -17.45 -0.30 -4.96
CA PRO A 42 -17.97 0.18 -6.24
C PRO A 42 -19.45 0.58 -6.19
N ASP A 43 -20.18 0.17 -5.15
CA ASP A 43 -21.60 0.50 -4.95
C ASP A 43 -21.84 1.87 -4.31
N LEU A 44 -20.77 2.56 -3.89
CA LEU A 44 -20.85 3.86 -3.22
C LEU A 44 -20.37 4.99 -4.13
N GLU A 45 -21.04 6.14 -4.03
CA GLU A 45 -20.55 7.38 -4.62
C GLU A 45 -19.45 7.98 -3.74
N TYR A 46 -18.41 8.54 -4.36
CA TYR A 46 -17.31 9.21 -3.67
C TYR A 46 -17.25 10.68 -4.03
N GLU A 47 -17.05 11.51 -3.01
CA GLU A 47 -16.66 12.90 -3.16
C GLU A 47 -15.13 12.99 -3.17
N VAL A 48 -14.58 13.55 -4.24
CA VAL A 48 -13.14 13.76 -4.40
C VAL A 48 -12.78 15.14 -3.87
N LEU A 49 -11.84 15.20 -2.92
CA LEU A 49 -11.42 16.44 -2.26
C LEU A 49 -10.16 17.05 -2.87
N VAL A 50 -9.50 16.34 -3.78
CA VAL A 50 -8.26 16.77 -4.45
C VAL A 50 -8.48 17.03 -5.93
N LYS A 51 -7.66 17.91 -6.51
CA LYS A 51 -7.69 18.22 -7.94
C LYS A 51 -6.36 17.86 -8.60
N VAL A 52 -6.40 17.67 -9.91
CA VAL A 52 -5.17 17.48 -10.70
C VAL A 52 -4.29 18.71 -10.53
N GLY A 53 -3.04 18.47 -10.12
CA GLY A 53 -2.07 19.52 -9.82
C GLY A 53 -1.86 19.79 -8.34
N ASP A 54 -2.73 19.31 -7.45
CA ASP A 54 -2.55 19.49 -6.01
C ASP A 54 -1.38 18.64 -5.49
N GLU A 55 -0.66 19.18 -4.51
CA GLU A 55 0.32 18.44 -3.73
C GLU A 55 -0.35 17.80 -2.52
N VAL A 56 -0.19 16.49 -2.37
CA VAL A 56 -0.71 15.70 -1.26
C VAL A 56 0.45 15.16 -0.43
N LYS A 57 0.22 15.02 0.88
CA LYS A 57 1.14 14.40 1.83
C LYS A 57 0.56 13.10 2.35
N ILE A 58 1.43 12.28 2.96
CA ILE A 58 1.02 11.05 3.63
C ILE A 58 -0.01 11.40 4.71
N GLY A 59 -1.15 10.72 4.67
CA GLY A 59 -2.27 10.92 5.61
C GLY A 59 -3.33 11.92 5.13
N ASP A 60 -3.08 12.68 4.06
CA ASP A 60 -4.09 13.61 3.54
C ASP A 60 -5.31 12.87 2.99
N VAL A 61 -6.49 13.45 3.19
CA VAL A 61 -7.75 12.88 2.71
C VAL A 61 -7.90 13.16 1.22
N LEU A 62 -8.03 12.08 0.44
CA LEU A 62 -8.22 12.16 -1.01
C LEU A 62 -9.72 12.13 -1.36
N THR A 63 -10.46 11.20 -0.76
CA THR A 63 -11.88 10.97 -1.07
C THR A 63 -12.67 10.56 0.16
N ILE A 64 -13.97 10.87 0.15
CA ILE A 64 -14.93 10.45 1.18
C ILE A 64 -16.17 9.87 0.48
N SER A 65 -16.63 8.69 0.89
CA SER A 65 -17.86 8.11 0.34
C SER A 65 -19.11 8.80 0.89
N LYS A 66 -20.11 9.02 0.05
CA LYS A 66 -21.44 9.51 0.43
C LYS A 66 -22.31 8.35 0.95
N ALA A 67 -22.02 7.90 2.16
CA ALA A 67 -22.77 6.85 2.85
C ALA A 67 -23.09 7.27 4.29
N TYR A 68 -24.06 6.61 4.92
CA TYR A 68 -24.38 6.84 6.34
C TYR A 68 -23.15 6.61 7.25
N PHE A 69 -22.31 5.63 6.89
CA PHE A 69 -20.97 5.46 7.46
C PHE A 69 -19.93 5.73 6.36
N PRO A 70 -19.30 6.92 6.35
CA PRO A 70 -18.39 7.29 5.28
C PRO A 70 -17.09 6.52 5.36
N VAL A 71 -16.66 6.02 4.21
CA VAL A 71 -15.34 5.45 3.95
C VAL A 71 -14.43 6.56 3.47
N ILE A 72 -13.29 6.73 4.15
CA ILE A 72 -12.31 7.77 3.87
C ILE A 72 -11.07 7.13 3.25
N THR A 73 -10.60 7.70 2.14
CA THR A 73 -9.35 7.27 1.49
C THR A 73 -8.25 8.28 1.81
N HIS A 74 -7.21 7.84 2.50
CA HIS A 74 -6.02 8.64 2.80
C HIS A 74 -4.90 8.36 1.80
N SER A 75 -4.08 9.35 1.51
CA SER A 75 -2.88 9.15 0.72
C SER A 75 -1.84 8.36 1.51
N SER A 76 -1.36 7.26 0.94
CA SER A 76 -0.23 6.51 1.49
C SER A 76 1.11 7.18 1.21
N VAL A 77 1.13 8.22 0.36
CA VAL A 77 2.35 8.77 -0.22
C VAL A 77 2.27 10.28 -0.42
N SER A 78 3.44 10.93 -0.43
CA SER A 78 3.52 12.37 -0.74
C SER A 78 3.89 12.55 -2.21
N GLY A 79 3.23 13.48 -2.89
CA GLY A 79 3.44 13.70 -4.32
C GLY A 79 2.39 14.62 -4.92
N LYS A 80 2.35 14.67 -6.24
CA LYS A 80 1.44 15.52 -7.01
C LYS A 80 0.34 14.69 -7.66
N VAL A 81 -0.91 15.12 -7.52
CA VAL A 81 -2.06 14.47 -8.16
C VAL A 81 -1.98 14.70 -9.66
N THR A 82 -1.99 13.62 -10.45
CA THR A 82 -1.83 13.70 -11.91
C THR A 82 -3.08 13.31 -12.69
N ALA A 83 -3.94 12.47 -12.12
CA ALA A 83 -5.25 12.21 -12.70
C ALA A 83 -6.28 11.90 -11.62
N VAL A 84 -7.51 12.37 -11.86
CA VAL A 84 -8.68 12.04 -11.07
C VAL A 84 -9.73 11.47 -12.02
N ASP A 85 -10.04 10.17 -11.88
CA ASP A 85 -11.13 9.53 -12.62
C ASP A 85 -12.19 9.05 -11.63
N MET A 86 -13.42 9.55 -11.79
CA MET A 86 -14.55 9.23 -10.92
C MET A 86 -15.17 7.86 -11.22
N SER A 87 -14.74 7.20 -12.31
CA SER A 87 -15.33 5.94 -12.73
C SER A 87 -14.73 4.77 -11.96
N TYR A 88 -13.41 4.68 -11.81
CA TYR A 88 -12.78 3.49 -11.18
C TYR A 88 -11.41 3.67 -10.48
N TYR A 89 -10.58 4.70 -10.79
CA TYR A 89 -9.19 4.80 -10.25
C TYR A 89 -8.62 6.24 -10.22
N TRP A 90 -7.83 6.59 -9.19
CA TRP A 90 -7.08 7.87 -9.11
C TRP A 90 -5.57 7.67 -9.30
N LYS A 91 -4.85 8.55 -10.02
CA LYS A 91 -3.38 8.51 -10.19
C LYS A 91 -2.68 9.64 -9.43
N VAL A 92 -1.73 9.27 -8.58
CA VAL A 92 -0.78 10.19 -7.95
C VAL A 92 0.62 9.89 -8.48
N CYS A 93 1.34 10.93 -8.91
CA CYS A 93 2.73 10.85 -9.34
C CYS A 93 3.62 11.40 -8.23
N PHE A 94 4.82 10.83 -8.13
CA PHE A 94 5.89 11.29 -7.24
C PHE A 94 6.86 12.16 -8.01
#